data_AF-A0A2D4Q2B8-F1
#
_entry.id   AF-A0A2D4Q2B8-F1
#
_cell.length_a   1.000
_cell.length_b   1.000
_cell.length_c   1.000
_cell.angle_alpha   90.00
_cell.angle_beta   90.00
_cell.angle_gamma   90.00
#
_symmetry.space_group_name_H-M   'P 1'
#
loop_
_entity.id
_entity.type
_entity.pdbx_description
1 polymer ?
#
loop_
_entity_poly.entity_id
_entity_poly.type
_entity_poly.pdbx_seq_one_letter_code
_entity_poly.pdbx_strand_id
1 'polypeptide(L)'
;NRPSVSSLEVVCSSGQSSGRNDVQSSNKPAVRIKTSRMEILDKVYFQIKDMVGSNRWNTLMRKCGLSDNDIDNIKHDNAQHFDEQHYQMLKTLRDRNGVVAAFHKIFAGLEEMKLYGIYENLINELKHEDLIIKETED
;
A
#
# COMPACT_ATOMS: atom_id res chain seq x y z
N ASN A 1 -37.85 -16.22 -56.25
CA ASN A 1 -36.47 -16.40 -55.73
C ASN A 1 -36.33 -17.77 -55.09
N ARG A 2 -35.75 -18.72 -55.84
CA ARG A 2 -35.46 -20.08 -55.39
C ARG A 2 -34.12 -20.09 -54.63
N PRO A 3 -33.95 -20.87 -53.56
CA PRO A 3 -32.72 -20.94 -52.78
C PRO A 3 -31.73 -21.96 -53.38
N SER A 4 -30.43 -21.73 -53.21
CA SER A 4 -29.39 -22.72 -53.46
C SER A 4 -28.31 -22.64 -52.37
N VAL A 5 -28.16 -23.78 -51.71
CA VAL A 5 -27.17 -24.17 -50.70
C VAL A 5 -25.78 -24.33 -51.36
N SER A 6 -24.71 -24.04 -50.62
CA SER A 6 -23.53 -24.92 -50.63
C SER A 6 -22.63 -24.66 -49.42
N SER A 7 -22.42 -25.74 -48.68
CA SER A 7 -21.44 -25.92 -47.61
C SER A 7 -20.01 -25.57 -48.04
N LEU A 8 -19.23 -25.06 -47.10
CA LEU A 8 -17.84 -25.49 -46.94
C LEU A 8 -17.49 -25.45 -45.45
N GLU A 9 -17.22 -26.63 -44.91
CA GLU A 9 -16.51 -26.79 -43.65
C GLU A 9 -15.04 -26.42 -43.86
N VAL A 10 -14.47 -25.65 -42.93
CA VAL A 10 -13.04 -25.69 -42.66
C VAL A 10 -12.85 -25.77 -41.16
N VAL A 11 -12.52 -26.98 -40.72
CA VAL A 11 -11.88 -27.27 -39.44
C VAL A 11 -10.46 -26.73 -39.51
N CYS A 12 -10.08 -25.87 -38.56
CA CYS A 12 -8.70 -25.80 -38.09
C CYS A 12 -8.70 -25.72 -36.57
N SER A 13 -8.20 -26.80 -35.98
CA SER A 13 -8.02 -27.02 -34.56
C SER A 13 -6.91 -26.13 -33.97
N SER A 14 -7.03 -26.00 -32.64
CA SER A 14 -5.93 -25.94 -31.67
C SER A 14 -5.30 -24.58 -31.39
N GLY A 15 -5.54 -24.12 -30.16
CA GLY A 15 -4.73 -23.09 -29.52
C GLY A 15 -5.38 -22.65 -28.22
N GLN A 16 -5.33 -23.50 -27.18
CA GLN A 16 -5.58 -23.07 -25.81
C GLN A 16 -4.64 -21.90 -25.49
N SER A 17 -5.14 -20.67 -25.51
CA SER A 17 -4.48 -19.58 -24.79
C SER A 17 -5.04 -19.58 -23.38
N SER A 18 -4.38 -20.39 -22.56
CA SER A 18 -4.40 -20.26 -21.12
C SER A 18 -3.92 -18.85 -20.77
N GLY A 19 -4.89 -17.97 -20.53
CA GLY A 19 -4.68 -16.63 -20.01
C GLY A 19 -5.49 -16.43 -18.73
N ARG A 20 -5.57 -17.47 -17.88
CA ARG A 20 -5.82 -17.22 -16.46
C ARG A 20 -4.58 -16.49 -15.95
N ASN A 21 -4.63 -15.17 -15.99
CA ASN A 21 -3.86 -14.38 -15.04
C ASN A 21 -4.56 -14.59 -13.69
N ASP A 22 -4.33 -15.78 -13.13
CA ASP A 22 -4.49 -15.99 -11.71
C ASP A 22 -3.61 -14.91 -11.08
N VAL A 23 -4.29 -13.94 -10.48
CA VAL A 23 -3.74 -12.96 -9.57
C VAL A 23 -2.99 -13.76 -8.52
N GLN A 24 -1.69 -13.97 -8.76
CA GLN A 24 -0.81 -14.46 -7.74
C GLN A 24 -0.53 -13.28 -6.83
N SER A 25 -1.53 -13.05 -5.98
CA SER A 25 -1.50 -12.34 -4.72
C SER A 25 -0.28 -12.82 -3.93
N SER A 26 0.88 -12.26 -4.24
CA SER A 26 2.10 -12.42 -3.47
C SER A 26 2.32 -11.12 -2.73
N ASN A 27 1.78 -11.04 -1.51
CA ASN A 27 2.59 -11.15 -0.31
C ASN A 27 1.71 -10.87 0.91
N LYS A 28 1.52 -11.92 1.71
CA LYS A 28 1.21 -11.90 3.14
C LYS A 28 1.80 -10.61 3.77
N PRO A 29 1.10 -9.82 4.60
CA PRO A 29 1.81 -8.79 5.35
C PRO A 29 2.77 -9.55 6.27
N ALA A 30 4.07 -9.52 5.97
CA ALA A 30 5.11 -10.21 6.74
C ALA A 30 5.24 -9.67 8.19
N VAL A 31 4.45 -8.66 8.53
CA VAL A 31 4.52 -7.90 9.77
C VAL A 31 3.18 -7.97 10.49
N ARG A 32 3.13 -8.79 11.54
CA ARG A 32 2.00 -8.82 12.48
C ARG A 32 2.22 -7.76 13.56
N ILE A 33 1.36 -6.75 13.57
CA ILE A 33 1.40 -5.64 14.51
C ILE A 33 0.55 -5.97 15.74
N LYS A 34 1.14 -5.84 16.94
CA LYS A 34 0.45 -5.96 18.22
C LYS A 34 -0.40 -4.71 18.46
N THR A 35 -1.65 -4.91 18.86
CA THR A 35 -2.59 -3.84 19.21
C THR A 35 -2.75 -3.62 20.71
N SER A 36 -1.94 -4.30 21.54
CA SER A 36 -1.99 -4.20 23.00
C SER A 36 -1.55 -2.84 23.55
N ARG A 37 -0.77 -2.06 22.78
CA ARG A 37 -0.25 -0.74 23.16
C ARG A 37 -0.60 0.32 22.11
N MET A 38 -1.90 0.55 21.89
CA MET A 38 -2.41 1.43 20.82
C MET A 38 -1.81 2.85 20.86
N GLU A 39 -1.65 3.45 22.04
CA GLU A 39 -1.09 4.82 22.15
C GLU A 39 0.34 4.93 21.61
N ILE A 40 1.15 3.88 21.79
CA ILE A 40 2.54 3.84 21.31
C ILE A 40 2.54 3.51 19.83
N LEU A 41 1.65 2.62 19.40
CA LEU A 41 1.47 2.32 17.99
C LEU A 41 1.08 3.57 17.18
N ASP A 42 0.16 4.39 17.69
CA ASP A 42 -0.19 5.69 17.09
C ASP A 42 1.01 6.66 17.05
N LYS A 43 1.81 6.71 18.13
CA LYS A 43 3.02 7.55 18.15
C LYS A 43 4.03 7.13 17.08
N VAL A 44 4.35 5.84 17.00
CA VAL A 44 5.26 5.31 15.97
C VAL A 44 4.70 5.56 14.57
N TYR A 45 3.38 5.45 14.40
CA TYR A 45 2.73 5.72 13.11
C TYR A 45 2.98 7.16 12.65
N PHE A 46 2.84 8.15 13.53
CA PHE A 46 3.07 9.54 13.15
C PHE A 46 4.54 9.92 12.97
N GLN A 47 5.48 9.17 13.58
CA GLN A 47 6.92 9.35 13.37
C GLN A 47 7.38 9.00 11.95
N ILE A 48 6.56 8.31 11.15
CA ILE A 48 6.87 7.98 9.75
C ILE A 48 7.19 9.25 8.93
N LYS A 49 6.58 10.39 9.28
CA LYS A 49 6.84 11.68 8.63
C LYS A 49 8.30 12.14 8.74
N ASP A 50 9.01 11.69 9.79
CA ASP A 50 10.40 12.05 10.06
C ASP A 50 11.38 11.10 9.33
N MET A 51 10.90 9.94 8.86
CA MET A 51 11.72 8.92 8.19
C MET A 51 11.75 9.08 6.66
N VAL A 52 10.72 9.69 6.08
CA VAL A 52 10.56 9.80 4.63
C VAL A 52 10.82 11.25 4.19
N GLY A 53 11.80 11.44 3.31
CA GLY A 53 12.09 12.76 2.76
C GLY A 53 10.95 13.34 1.92
N SER A 54 10.73 14.66 2.03
CA SER A 54 9.60 15.39 1.41
C SER A 54 9.45 15.13 -0.09
N ASN A 55 10.56 14.93 -0.82
CA ASN A 55 10.55 14.70 -2.27
C ASN A 55 9.82 13.40 -2.67
N ARG A 56 9.72 12.42 -1.77
CA ARG A 56 9.07 11.12 -2.03
C ARG A 56 7.69 11.01 -1.39
N TRP A 57 7.34 11.95 -0.50
CA TRP A 57 6.17 11.87 0.36
C TRP A 57 4.85 11.74 -0.39
N ASN A 58 4.55 12.66 -1.32
CA ASN A 58 3.29 12.63 -2.07
C ASN A 58 3.14 11.35 -2.90
N THR A 59 4.24 10.88 -3.50
CA THR A 59 4.24 9.62 -4.25
C THR A 59 3.96 8.44 -3.33
N LEU A 60 4.58 8.39 -2.14
CA LEU A 60 4.31 7.37 -1.13
C LEU A 60 2.84 7.37 -0.71
N MET A 61 2.28 8.53 -0.38
CA MET A 61 0.90 8.61 0.07
C MET A 61 -0.10 8.16 -0.99
N ARG A 62 0.17 8.42 -2.28
CA ARG A 62 -0.60 7.85 -3.39
C ARG A 62 -0.54 6.32 -3.42
N LYS A 63 0.65 5.74 -3.27
CA LYS A 63 0.81 4.27 -3.20
C LYS A 63 0.09 3.65 -2.00
N CYS A 64 0.00 4.39 -0.89
CA CYS A 64 -0.76 3.97 0.29
C CYS A 64 -2.28 4.05 0.07
N GLY A 65 -2.74 4.77 -0.96
CA GLY A 65 -4.14 4.87 -1.37
C GLY A 65 -4.81 6.21 -1.03
N LEU A 66 -4.05 7.27 -0.74
CA LEU A 66 -4.60 8.63 -0.77
C LEU A 66 -4.82 9.07 -2.21
N SER A 67 -5.96 9.71 -2.48
CA SER A 67 -6.24 10.28 -3.80
C SER A 67 -5.46 11.59 -4.00
N ASP A 68 -5.26 11.99 -5.26
CA ASP A 68 -4.69 13.31 -5.56
C ASP A 68 -5.53 14.45 -4.94
N ASN A 69 -6.85 14.31 -4.95
CA ASN A 69 -7.75 15.29 -4.35
C ASN A 69 -7.51 15.43 -2.83
N ASP A 70 -7.29 14.33 -2.11
CA ASP A 70 -6.96 14.40 -0.67
C ASP A 70 -5.63 15.13 -0.45
N ILE A 71 -4.63 14.77 -1.25
CA ILE A 71 -3.28 15.34 -1.16
C ILE A 71 -3.31 16.84 -1.45
N ASP A 72 -4.00 17.25 -2.51
CA ASP A 72 -4.06 18.64 -2.93
C ASP A 72 -4.86 19.51 -1.95
N ASN A 73 -5.97 18.99 -1.41
CA ASN A 73 -6.72 19.70 -0.36
C ASN A 73 -5.87 19.88 0.91
N ILE A 74 -5.19 18.83 1.37
CA ILE A 74 -4.32 18.92 2.56
C ILE A 74 -3.18 19.93 2.33
N LYS A 75 -2.57 19.92 1.14
CA LYS A 75 -1.52 20.88 0.79
C LYS A 75 -2.04 22.31 0.71
N HIS A 76 -3.24 22.51 0.17
CA HIS A 76 -3.88 23.82 0.10
C HIS A 76 -4.15 24.37 1.51
N ASP A 77 -4.74 23.54 2.38
CA ASP A 77 -5.13 23.95 3.74
C ASP A 77 -3.91 24.19 4.65
N ASN A 78 -2.76 23.63 4.31
CA ASN A 78 -1.52 23.70 5.10
C ASN A 78 -0.34 24.23 4.27
N ALA A 79 -0.57 25.18 3.36
CA ALA A 79 0.37 25.58 2.30
C ALA A 79 1.80 25.92 2.77
N GLN A 80 1.97 26.44 3.98
CA GLN A 80 3.27 26.85 4.53
C GLN A 80 3.85 25.85 5.56
N HIS A 81 3.12 24.79 5.90
CA HIS A 81 3.46 23.88 6.99
C HIS A 81 3.65 22.46 6.46
N PHE A 82 4.83 22.18 5.87
CA PHE A 82 5.13 20.86 5.30
C PHE A 82 5.02 19.72 6.32
N ASP A 83 5.45 19.94 7.56
CA ASP A 83 5.31 18.96 8.63
C ASP A 83 3.82 18.65 8.91
N GLU A 84 2.98 19.68 8.94
CA GLU A 84 1.54 19.54 9.12
C GLU A 84 0.88 18.83 7.92
N GLN A 85 1.31 19.13 6.70
CA GLN A 85 0.83 18.40 5.51
C GLN A 85 1.10 16.90 5.64
N HIS A 86 2.32 16.51 6.04
CA HIS A 86 2.68 15.11 6.21
C HIS A 86 1.86 14.45 7.32
N TYR A 87 1.72 15.15 8.46
CA TYR A 87 0.88 14.69 9.56
C TYR A 87 -0.58 14.47 9.14
N GLN A 88 -1.19 15.42 8.43
CA GLN A 88 -2.58 15.33 7.98
C GLN A 88 -2.79 14.22 6.95
N MET A 89 -1.81 13.94 6.10
CA MET A 89 -1.87 12.81 5.17
C MET A 89 -1.86 11.46 5.91
N LEU A 90 -0.97 11.30 6.90
CA LEU A 90 -0.97 10.11 7.77
C LEU A 90 -2.28 9.99 8.55
N LYS A 91 -2.75 11.10 9.13
CA LYS A 91 -4.01 11.15 9.89
C LYS A 91 -5.18 10.72 9.02
N THR A 92 -5.28 11.23 7.79
CA THR A 92 -6.33 10.86 6.84
C THR A 92 -6.30 9.37 6.49
N LEU A 93 -5.11 8.82 6.25
CA LEU A 93 -4.94 7.39 5.97
C LEU A 93 -5.38 6.53 7.17
N ARG A 94 -4.93 6.89 8.37
CA ARG A 94 -5.29 6.20 9.60
C ARG A 94 -6.78 6.29 9.91
N ASP A 95 -7.37 7.48 9.84
CA ASP A 95 -8.78 7.69 10.19
C ASP A 95 -9.72 6.89 9.26
N ARG A 96 -9.31 6.64 8.01
CA ARG A 96 -10.08 5.83 7.04
C ARG A 96 -9.90 4.32 7.19
N ASN A 97 -8.74 3.86 7.67
CA ASN A 97 -8.38 2.43 7.63
C ASN A 97 -8.20 1.79 9.01
N GLY A 98 -8.02 2.60 10.06
CA GLY A 98 -7.45 2.16 11.33
C GLY A 98 -5.93 2.04 11.27
N VAL A 99 -5.26 2.20 12.41
CA VAL A 99 -3.80 2.31 12.49
C VAL A 99 -3.05 1.10 11.94
N VAL A 100 -3.53 -0.13 12.21
CA VAL A 100 -2.86 -1.36 11.73
C VAL A 100 -2.92 -1.46 10.21
N ALA A 101 -4.09 -1.27 9.61
CA ALA A 101 -4.23 -1.33 8.16
C ALA A 101 -3.51 -0.16 7.48
N ALA A 102 -3.45 1.00 8.12
CA ALA A 102 -2.66 2.14 7.64
C ALA A 102 -1.16 1.84 7.64
N PHE A 103 -0.62 1.15 8.66
CA PHE A 103 0.76 0.66 8.65
C PHE A 103 1.02 -0.31 7.49
N HIS A 104 0.14 -1.29 7.27
CA HIS A 104 0.29 -2.23 6.16
C HIS A 104 0.29 -1.53 4.80
N LYS A 105 -0.52 -0.48 4.64
CA LYS A 105 -0.50 0.36 3.44
C LYS A 105 0.81 1.13 3.28
N ILE A 106 1.39 1.65 4.37
CA ILE A 106 2.72 2.27 4.33
C ILE A 106 3.77 1.23 3.91
N PHE A 107 3.78 0.05 4.51
CA PHE A 107 4.72 -1.02 4.15
C PHE A 107 4.64 -1.38 2.67
N ALA A 108 3.44 -1.63 2.15
CA ALA A 108 3.23 -1.91 0.74
C ALA A 108 3.71 -0.76 -0.16
N GLY A 109 3.43 0.49 0.22
CA GLY A 109 3.89 1.67 -0.53
C GLY A 109 5.42 1.82 -0.53
N LEU A 110 6.08 1.56 0.60
CA LEU A 110 7.54 1.57 0.70
C LEU A 110 8.18 0.46 -0.14
N GLU A 111 7.63 -0.76 -0.11
CA GLU A 111 8.08 -1.89 -0.94
C GLU A 111 7.94 -1.59 -2.43
N GLU A 112 6.78 -1.08 -2.86
CA GLU A 112 6.53 -0.73 -4.26
C GLU A 112 7.50 0.36 -4.77
N MET A 113 7.86 1.30 -3.89
CA MET A 113 8.85 2.35 -4.17
C MET A 113 10.31 1.91 -3.95
N LYS A 114 10.55 0.64 -3.56
CA LYS A 114 11.87 0.08 -3.24
C LYS A 114 12.62 0.87 -2.17
N LEU A 115 11.90 1.42 -1.19
CA LEU A 115 12.43 2.20 -0.06
C LEU A 115 12.81 1.30 1.12
N TYR A 116 13.61 0.26 0.85
CA TYR A 116 13.87 -0.81 1.83
C TYR A 116 14.56 -0.32 3.10
N GLY A 117 15.45 0.68 3.03
CA GLY A 117 16.06 1.25 4.23
C GLY A 117 15.05 1.92 5.17
N ILE A 118 14.03 2.58 4.63
CA ILE A 118 12.96 3.19 5.44
C ILE A 118 12.05 2.10 6.00
N TYR A 119 11.74 1.08 5.18
CA TYR A 119 10.99 -0.08 5.61
C TYR A 119 11.66 -0.75 6.82
N GLU A 120 12.96 -1.05 6.74
CA GLU A 120 13.73 -1.68 7.81
C GLU A 120 13.79 -0.81 9.07
N ASN A 121 13.99 0.50 8.93
CA ASN A 121 13.96 1.43 10.06
C ASN A 121 12.61 1.36 10.79
N LEU A 122 11.50 1.39 10.04
CA LEU A 122 10.16 1.32 10.64
C LEU A 122 9.91 -0.01 11.34
N ILE A 123 10.39 -1.12 10.77
CA ILE A 123 10.34 -2.44 11.43
C ILE A 123 11.17 -2.46 12.71
N ASN A 124 12.34 -1.84 12.72
CA ASN A 124 13.20 -1.77 13.89
C ASN A 124 12.56 -0.93 15.01
N GLU A 125 11.93 0.19 14.69
CA GLU A 125 11.16 0.99 15.66
C GLU A 125 10.01 0.19 16.27
N LEU A 126 9.23 -0.50 15.44
CA LEU A 126 8.15 -1.35 15.94
C LEU A 126 8.67 -2.54 16.77
N LYS A 127 9.84 -3.10 16.46
CA LYS A 127 10.49 -4.12 17.29
C LYS A 127 10.98 -3.55 18.62
N HIS A 128 11.58 -2.36 18.60
CA HIS A 128 12.07 -1.66 19.79
C HIS A 128 10.94 -1.39 20.79
N GLU A 129 9.77 -0.99 20.30
CA GLU A 129 8.58 -0.74 21.12
C GLU A 129 7.79 -2.01 21.52
N ASP A 130 8.31 -3.19 21.17
CA ASP A 130 7.65 -4.49 21.31
C ASP A 130 6.24 -4.53 20.68
N LEU A 131 6.09 -3.91 19.50
CA LEU A 131 4.86 -3.81 18.74
C LEU A 131 4.76 -4.81 17.58
N ILE A 132 5.77 -5.65 17.33
CA ILE A 132 5.72 -6.73 16.35
C ILE A 132 5.62 -8.08 17.05
N ILE A 133 4.75 -8.95 16.55
CA ILE A 133 4.80 -10.38 16.82
C ILE A 133 5.83 -10.94 15.85
N LYS A 134 7.02 -11.36 16.32
CA LYS A 134 7.91 -12.16 15.48
C LYS A 134 7.10 -13.35 14.95
N GLU A 135 7.04 -13.53 13.63
CA GLU A 135 6.86 -14.90 13.12
C GLU A 135 8.11 -15.63 13.64
N THR A 136 7.93 -16.45 14.67
CA THR A 136 8.94 -17.40 15.09
C THR A 136 9.35 -18.17 13.85
N GLU A 137 10.65 -18.12 13.53
CA GLU A 137 11.28 -19.13 12.70
C GLU A 137 10.88 -20.49 13.28
N ASP A 138 10.12 -21.26 12.52
CA ASP A 138 9.88 -22.69 12.82
C ASP A 138 11.19 -23.47 12.71
#